data_AF-A0A7C3S7J0-F1
#
_entry.id   AF-A0A7C3S7J0-F1
#
_cell.length_a   1.000
_cell.length_b   1.000
_cell.length_c   1.000
_cell.angle_alpha   90.00
_cell.angle_beta   90.00
_cell.angle_gamma   90.00
#
_symmetry.space_group_name_H-M   'P 1'
#
loop_
_entity.id
_entity.type
_entity.pdbx_description
1 polymer ?
#
loop_
_entity_poly.entity_id
_entity_poly.type
_entity_poly.pdbx_seq_one_letter_code
_entity_poly.pdbx_strand_id
1 'polypeptide(L)'
;MHVHPQLRELELRFADTLAIVGVHSPKFAAEADPRNLKQAVLRHGIKHPVVSDPHHAVWGSYAVSAWPTAVLVGPDGAYLGQHSGEFEAADMAHIIFQIEREYDARGLLNPQPLPMRPECAGEPLGALCFPGKVLADPASDRLFIADSGHNRIVVADMGGRVHAVIGSGEAGLLDGSASDARFTWPQGMALQDDLLFVADTGNHAVRRVDLTSGTVQRIAGTGRRSRQHRRGGPGLATALASPWDLALDGETLYIAMAGTHQLWALDMAVGDLRRLVGTGREALDDGSLDRCGLAQPSGLALLDGRLYFADSESSAIRVADLTADRVATLVGQGLFEFGDRDGQWTSSLLQHPLAVAASADAVYVADTYNNKVKVLDLHARSVRALAGSGDAHLRDGQGTDACFWEPGGLSLAGRRLYVADTNNHAIRWVDAATGEVGTVAVDAA
;
A
#
# COMPACT_ATOMS: atom_id res chain seq x y z
N MET A 1 3.38 6.98 0.39
CA MET A 1 4.24 8.05 -0.17
C MET A 1 5.56 8.10 0.59
N HIS A 2 6.72 8.06 -0.08
CA HIS A 2 8.03 7.93 0.59
C HIS A 2 8.56 9.22 1.26
N VAL A 3 7.87 10.34 1.05
CA VAL A 3 8.30 11.66 1.55
C VAL A 3 8.02 11.84 3.05
N HIS A 4 7.03 11.16 3.64
CA HIS A 4 6.62 11.41 5.03
C HIS A 4 7.72 11.14 6.06
N PRO A 5 8.51 10.05 6.01
CA PRO A 5 9.65 9.87 6.92
C PRO A 5 10.69 11.00 6.80
N GLN A 6 10.90 11.51 5.59
CA GLN A 6 11.85 12.59 5.31
C GLN A 6 11.36 13.90 5.92
N LEU A 7 10.07 14.21 5.77
CA LEU A 7 9.44 15.37 6.42
C LEU A 7 9.53 15.29 7.95
N ARG A 8 9.27 14.11 8.53
CA ARG A 8 9.37 13.90 9.98
C ARG A 8 10.79 14.10 10.50
N GLU A 9 11.81 13.67 9.76
CA GLU A 9 13.21 13.95 10.13
C GLU A 9 13.48 15.45 10.13
N LEU A 10 13.01 16.19 9.10
CA LEU A 10 13.16 17.64 9.02
C LEU A 10 12.42 18.36 10.16
N GLU A 11 11.19 17.98 10.48
CA GLU A 11 10.44 18.50 11.63
C GLU A 11 11.19 18.36 12.95
N LEU A 12 11.77 17.18 13.19
CA LEU A 12 12.52 16.94 14.42
C LEU A 12 13.85 17.72 14.45
N ARG A 13 14.51 17.84 13.30
CA ARG A 13 15.81 18.50 13.18
C ARG A 13 15.72 20.02 13.30
N PHE A 14 14.63 20.62 12.81
CA PHE A 14 14.42 22.08 12.76
C PHE A 14 13.16 22.50 13.54
N ALA A 15 12.86 21.82 14.66
CA ALA A 15 11.61 21.99 15.40
C ALA A 15 11.32 23.43 15.86
N ASP A 16 12.38 24.22 16.08
CA ASP A 16 12.29 25.60 16.53
C ASP A 16 12.20 26.61 15.38
N THR A 17 12.47 26.22 14.13
CA THR A 17 12.65 27.19 13.02
C THR A 17 11.94 26.82 11.73
N LEU A 18 11.42 25.59 11.63
CA LEU A 18 10.72 25.08 10.46
C LEU A 18 9.29 24.66 10.83
N ALA A 19 8.32 25.20 10.09
CA ALA A 19 6.97 24.65 10.04
C ALA A 19 6.78 23.91 8.70
N ILE A 20 6.32 22.66 8.77
CA ILE A 20 5.89 21.91 7.60
C ILE A 20 4.37 21.99 7.51
N VAL A 21 3.84 22.26 6.32
CA VAL A 21 2.40 22.21 6.05
C VAL A 21 2.18 21.29 4.85
N GLY A 22 1.47 20.19 5.07
CA GLY A 22 1.08 19.28 4.01
C GLY A 22 -0.09 19.88 3.22
N VAL A 23 0.12 20.21 1.95
CA VAL A 23 -0.97 20.64 1.07
C VAL A 23 -1.45 19.42 0.30
N HIS A 24 -2.59 18.86 0.70
CA HIS A 24 -3.17 17.69 0.05
C HIS A 24 -3.97 18.11 -1.18
N SER A 25 -3.32 17.97 -2.35
CA SER A 25 -3.93 18.18 -3.66
C SER A 25 -4.18 16.81 -4.30
N PRO A 26 -5.44 16.31 -4.31
CA PRO A 26 -5.74 14.92 -4.65
C PRO A 26 -5.53 14.63 -6.13
N LYS A 27 -5.10 13.40 -6.46
CA LYS A 27 -5.10 12.89 -7.84
C LYS A 27 -6.45 12.24 -8.15
N PHE A 28 -6.92 11.38 -7.25
CA PHE A 28 -8.15 10.60 -7.38
C PHE A 28 -9.35 11.29 -6.72
N ALA A 29 -10.55 10.98 -7.20
CA ALA A 29 -11.79 11.57 -6.68
C ALA A 29 -12.01 11.21 -5.19
N ALA A 30 -11.68 9.98 -4.78
CA ALA A 30 -11.82 9.55 -3.40
C ALA A 30 -10.93 10.35 -2.43
N GLU A 31 -9.76 10.78 -2.87
CA GLU A 31 -8.82 11.54 -2.04
C GLU A 31 -9.31 12.97 -1.75
N ALA A 32 -10.29 13.48 -2.49
CA ALA A 32 -10.90 14.78 -2.23
C ALA A 32 -11.87 14.77 -1.03
N ASP A 33 -12.31 13.59 -0.57
CA ASP A 33 -13.16 13.48 0.61
C ASP A 33 -12.34 13.76 1.88
N PRO A 34 -12.72 14.76 2.69
CA PRO A 34 -11.99 15.09 3.92
C PRO A 34 -11.96 13.95 4.94
N ARG A 35 -12.93 13.01 4.90
CA ARG A 35 -12.93 11.82 5.75
C ARG A 35 -11.80 10.87 5.35
N ASN A 36 -11.56 10.67 4.06
CA ASN A 36 -10.47 9.83 3.55
C ASN A 36 -9.12 10.50 3.83
N LEU A 37 -9.01 11.82 3.64
CA LEU A 37 -7.81 12.56 4.01
C LEU A 37 -7.49 12.40 5.50
N LYS A 38 -8.49 12.52 6.38
CA LYS A 38 -8.32 12.29 7.82
C LYS A 38 -7.82 10.86 8.11
N GLN A 39 -8.37 9.84 7.45
CA GLN A 39 -7.87 8.47 7.61
C GLN A 39 -6.43 8.32 7.10
N ALA A 40 -6.07 8.95 5.99
CA ALA A 40 -4.69 8.94 5.49
C ALA A 40 -3.72 9.62 6.48
N VAL A 41 -4.10 10.75 7.09
CA VAL A 41 -3.32 11.44 8.13
C VAL A 41 -3.06 10.51 9.32
N LEU A 42 -4.11 9.84 9.81
CA LEU A 42 -4.00 8.90 10.93
C LEU A 42 -3.16 7.69 10.56
N ARG A 43 -3.45 7.06 9.40
CA ARG A 43 -2.75 5.91 8.87
C ARG A 43 -1.26 6.21 8.78
N HIS A 44 -0.87 7.30 8.12
CA HIS A 44 0.52 7.73 7.92
C HIS A 44 1.20 8.36 9.16
N GLY A 45 0.48 8.55 10.27
CA GLY A 45 1.01 9.14 11.49
C GLY A 45 1.51 10.58 11.28
N ILE A 46 0.85 11.34 10.40
CA ILE A 46 1.21 12.71 10.07
C ILE A 46 0.87 13.63 11.26
N LYS A 47 1.85 14.41 11.71
CA LYS A 47 1.72 15.30 12.88
C LYS A 47 1.76 16.78 12.54
N HIS A 48 2.30 17.13 11.37
CA HIS A 48 2.26 18.49 10.86
C HIS A 48 0.84 18.89 10.41
N PRO A 49 0.52 20.19 10.37
CA PRO A 49 -0.71 20.69 9.77
C PRO A 49 -0.91 20.19 8.33
N VAL A 50 -2.16 19.83 8.01
CA VAL A 50 -2.57 19.42 6.66
C VAL A 50 -3.70 20.30 6.18
N VAL A 51 -3.53 20.89 5.00
CA VAL A 51 -4.55 21.67 4.28
C VAL A 51 -5.16 20.77 3.21
N SER A 52 -6.49 20.70 3.18
CA SER A 52 -7.22 20.06 2.09
C SER A 52 -7.35 21.04 0.93
N ASP A 53 -6.75 20.72 -0.22
CA ASP A 53 -6.78 21.53 -1.44
C ASP A 53 -7.42 20.75 -2.61
N PRO A 54 -8.71 20.36 -2.50
CA PRO A 54 -9.36 19.48 -3.47
C PRO A 54 -9.56 20.12 -4.86
N HIS A 55 -9.41 21.44 -4.95
CA HIS A 55 -9.55 22.21 -6.19
C HIS A 55 -8.20 22.73 -6.72
N HIS A 56 -7.09 22.28 -6.14
CA HIS A 56 -5.73 22.62 -6.58
C HIS A 56 -5.48 24.14 -6.60
N ALA A 57 -6.09 24.89 -5.68
CA ALA A 57 -5.94 26.34 -5.61
C ALA A 57 -4.55 26.74 -5.11
N VAL A 58 -4.04 26.06 -4.09
CA VAL A 58 -2.68 26.27 -3.57
C VAL A 58 -1.67 25.66 -4.54
N TRP A 59 -1.95 24.47 -5.06
CA TRP A 59 -1.15 23.84 -6.12
C TRP A 59 -0.92 24.78 -7.31
N GLY A 60 -2.00 25.41 -7.80
CA GLY A 60 -1.95 26.34 -8.92
C GLY A 60 -1.22 27.65 -8.61
N SER A 61 -1.34 28.18 -7.39
CA SER A 61 -0.68 29.44 -7.01
C SER A 61 0.85 29.31 -6.97
N TYR A 62 1.36 28.12 -6.70
CA TYR A 62 2.79 27.81 -6.74
C TYR A 62 3.27 27.18 -8.06
N ALA A 63 2.40 27.10 -9.08
CA ALA A 63 2.71 26.51 -10.38
C ALA A 63 3.30 25.08 -10.28
N VAL A 64 2.77 24.29 -9.34
CA VAL A 64 3.22 22.90 -9.13
C VAL A 64 2.79 22.03 -10.32
N SER A 65 3.64 21.06 -10.70
CA SER A 65 3.38 20.17 -11.84
C SER A 65 3.71 18.69 -11.58
N ALA A 66 4.09 18.32 -10.36
CA ALA A 66 4.48 16.96 -10.02
C ALA A 66 4.21 16.65 -8.54
N TRP A 67 3.78 15.42 -8.26
CA TRP A 67 3.68 14.89 -6.91
C TRP A 67 4.96 14.10 -6.53
N PRO A 68 5.49 14.25 -5.31
CA PRO A 68 5.33 15.41 -4.43
C PRO A 68 6.10 16.62 -4.99
N THR A 69 5.82 17.83 -4.48
CA THR A 69 6.67 19.01 -4.66
C THR A 69 6.81 19.73 -3.32
N ALA A 70 8.03 20.04 -2.91
CA ALA A 70 8.29 20.85 -1.72
C ALA A 70 8.47 22.31 -2.13
N VAL A 71 7.83 23.23 -1.41
CA VAL A 71 8.00 24.68 -1.60
C VAL A 71 8.57 25.28 -0.33
N LEU A 72 9.62 26.08 -0.46
CA LEU A 72 10.28 26.78 0.65
C LEU A 72 9.79 28.23 0.69
N VAL A 73 9.26 28.63 1.85
CA VAL A 73 8.73 29.98 2.10
C VAL A 73 9.47 30.58 3.30
N GLY A 74 9.95 31.82 3.15
CA GLY A 74 10.63 32.55 4.21
C GLY A 74 9.68 33.06 5.29
N PRO A 75 10.19 33.42 6.48
CA PRO A 75 9.37 33.96 7.58
C PRO A 75 8.69 35.30 7.24
N ASP A 76 9.17 36.01 6.22
CA ASP A 76 8.57 37.23 5.67
C ASP A 76 7.54 36.95 4.55
N GLY A 77 7.24 35.67 4.28
CA GLY A 77 6.33 35.24 3.22
C GLY A 77 6.96 35.17 1.83
N ALA A 78 8.28 35.40 1.72
CA ALA A 78 8.97 35.32 0.43
C ALA A 78 9.03 33.87 -0.09
N TYR A 79 8.76 33.68 -1.38
CA TYR A 79 9.04 32.41 -2.06
C TYR A 79 10.55 32.24 -2.25
N LEU A 80 11.12 31.17 -1.70
CA LEU A 80 12.57 30.91 -1.72
C LEU A 80 12.97 29.87 -2.78
N GLY A 81 12.06 28.98 -3.14
CA GLY A 81 12.30 27.96 -4.15
C GLY A 81 11.36 26.76 -4.03
N GLN A 82 11.50 25.82 -4.97
CA GLN A 82 10.75 24.56 -4.95
C GLN A 82 11.63 23.39 -5.39
N HIS A 83 11.27 22.19 -4.95
CA HIS A 83 11.87 20.92 -5.35
C HIS A 83 10.77 19.96 -5.81
N SER A 84 10.76 19.63 -7.11
CA SER A 84 9.82 18.65 -7.67
C SER A 84 10.31 17.22 -7.48
N GLY A 85 9.41 16.34 -7.07
CA GLY A 85 9.70 14.93 -6.81
C GLY A 85 10.14 14.67 -5.37
N GLU A 86 10.42 13.40 -5.10
CA GLU A 86 10.90 12.97 -3.79
C GLU A 86 12.32 13.50 -3.51
N PHE A 87 12.65 13.64 -2.22
CA PHE A 87 13.95 14.13 -1.74
C PHE A 87 14.36 13.40 -0.46
N GLU A 88 15.60 13.61 -0.05
CA GLU A 88 16.09 13.18 1.25
C GLU A 88 16.19 14.34 2.22
N ALA A 89 15.84 14.07 3.48
CA ALA A 89 15.91 15.02 4.56
C ALA A 89 17.32 15.58 4.71
N ALA A 90 18.36 14.76 4.54
CA ALA A 90 19.75 15.21 4.62
C ALA A 90 20.09 16.29 3.57
N ASP A 91 19.62 16.12 2.33
CA ASP A 91 19.87 17.07 1.23
C ASP A 91 19.07 18.36 1.46
N MET A 92 17.78 18.23 1.81
CA MET A 92 16.91 19.38 2.10
C MET A 92 17.38 20.15 3.35
N ALA A 93 17.90 19.46 4.36
CA ALA A 93 18.41 20.06 5.58
C ALA A 93 19.62 20.97 5.33
N HIS A 94 20.44 20.69 4.32
CA HIS A 94 21.54 21.58 3.96
C HIS A 94 21.02 22.94 3.49
N ILE A 95 19.96 22.95 2.69
CA ILE A 95 19.31 24.16 2.18
C ILE A 95 18.63 24.92 3.32
N ILE A 96 17.84 24.21 4.15
CA ILE A 96 17.13 24.81 5.29
C ILE A 96 18.11 25.46 6.26
N PHE A 97 19.24 24.81 6.56
CA PHE A 97 20.26 25.37 7.45
C PHE A 97 20.87 26.67 6.92
N GLN A 98 21.05 26.81 5.61
CA GLN A 98 21.54 28.05 5.01
C GLN A 98 20.51 29.17 5.13
N ILE A 99 19.23 28.87 4.87
CA ILE A 99 18.10 29.78 5.02
C ILE A 99 17.98 30.25 6.47
N GLU A 100 17.99 29.32 7.43
CA GLU A 100 17.90 29.59 8.86
C GLU A 100 19.01 30.57 9.30
N ARG A 101 20.27 30.31 8.93
CA ARG A 101 21.38 31.23 9.25
C ARG A 101 21.21 32.64 8.69
N GLU A 102 20.67 32.76 7.48
CA GLU A 102 20.43 34.07 6.86
C GLU A 102 19.33 34.85 7.60
N TYR A 103 18.19 34.20 7.89
CA TYR A 103 17.07 34.84 8.57
C TYR A 103 17.31 35.07 10.06
N ASP A 104 18.10 34.21 10.71
CA ASP A 104 18.55 34.41 12.09
C ASP A 104 19.45 35.65 12.20
N ALA A 105 20.41 35.81 11.28
CA ALA A 105 21.26 37.00 11.21
C ALA A 105 20.47 38.30 10.99
N ARG A 106 19.25 38.21 10.44
CA ARG A 106 18.32 39.32 10.25
C ARG A 106 17.33 39.49 11.43
N GLY A 107 17.32 38.58 12.40
CA GLY A 107 16.39 38.58 13.54
C GLY A 107 14.93 38.33 13.15
N LEU A 108 14.69 37.57 12.07
CA LEU A 108 13.36 37.34 11.50
C LEU A 108 12.76 35.97 11.84
N LEU A 109 13.50 35.10 12.54
CA LEU A 109 12.98 33.80 12.97
C LEU A 109 12.15 33.94 14.24
N ASN A 110 11.02 33.24 14.28
CA ASN A 110 10.17 33.13 15.46
C ASN A 110 10.20 31.69 15.99
N PRO A 111 10.84 31.42 17.14
CA PRO A 111 10.95 30.07 17.68
C PRO A 111 9.71 29.58 18.42
N GLN A 112 8.63 30.37 18.44
CA GLN A 112 7.40 29.94 19.10
C GLN A 112 6.74 28.80 18.32
N PRO A 113 6.45 27.66 18.97
CA PRO A 113 5.75 26.56 18.32
C PRO A 113 4.37 26.98 17.82
N LEU A 114 3.97 26.46 16.67
CA LEU A 114 2.60 26.62 16.19
C LEU A 114 1.62 25.94 17.16
N PRO A 115 0.44 26.52 17.40
CA PRO A 115 -0.60 25.87 18.20
C PRO A 115 -1.19 24.68 17.42
N MET A 116 -0.56 23.52 17.57
CA MET A 116 -0.96 22.29 16.88
C MET A 116 -1.88 21.44 17.76
N ARG A 117 -2.90 20.85 17.13
CA ARG A 117 -3.68 19.76 17.70
C ARG A 117 -3.55 18.56 16.75
N PRO A 118 -2.69 17.57 17.06
CA PRO A 118 -2.57 16.39 16.22
C PRO A 118 -3.93 15.71 16.07
N GLU A 119 -4.21 15.25 14.86
CA GLU A 119 -5.38 14.41 14.64
C GLU A 119 -5.12 13.08 15.36
N CYS A 120 -5.99 12.71 16.27
CA CYS A 120 -5.92 11.46 17.00
C CYS A 120 -7.13 10.60 16.62
N ALA A 121 -6.93 9.28 16.54
CA ALA A 121 -8.05 8.35 16.58
C ALA A 121 -8.78 8.60 17.92
N GLY A 122 -10.06 8.95 17.86
CA GLY A 122 -10.83 9.43 19.00
C GLY A 122 -11.18 8.37 20.06
N GLU A 123 -10.68 7.15 19.92
CA GLU A 123 -10.91 5.99 20.79
C GLU A 123 -9.63 5.13 20.83
N PRO A 124 -9.41 4.27 21.85
CA PRO A 124 -8.30 3.32 21.78
C PRO A 124 -8.38 2.51 20.48
N LEU A 125 -7.23 2.31 19.85
CA LEU A 125 -7.13 1.50 18.63
C LEU A 125 -7.78 0.13 18.91
N GLY A 126 -8.71 -0.29 18.05
CA GLY A 126 -9.47 -1.53 18.23
C GLY A 126 -8.60 -2.78 18.13
N ALA A 127 -9.22 -3.97 18.00
CA ALA A 127 -8.48 -5.22 17.80
C ALA A 127 -7.52 -5.16 16.58
N LEU A 128 -7.94 -4.42 15.55
CA LEU A 128 -7.15 -4.12 14.35
C LEU A 128 -7.03 -2.60 14.14
N CYS A 129 -5.99 -2.18 13.46
CA CYS A 129 -5.74 -0.81 13.06
C CYS A 129 -5.23 -0.78 11.62
N PHE A 130 -6.04 -0.27 10.69
CA PHE A 130 -5.72 -0.19 9.27
C PHE A 130 -5.15 -1.51 8.70
N PRO A 131 -5.87 -2.65 8.82
CA PRO A 131 -5.39 -3.91 8.27
C PRO A 131 -5.23 -3.75 6.75
N GLY A 132 -3.99 -3.86 6.25
CA GLY A 132 -3.69 -3.59 4.84
C GLY A 132 -3.95 -4.78 3.93
N LYS A 133 -3.67 -5.99 4.42
CA LYS A 133 -3.81 -7.25 3.67
C LYS A 133 -4.29 -8.38 4.56
N VAL A 134 -4.89 -9.39 3.93
CA VAL A 134 -5.37 -10.61 4.58
C VAL A 134 -5.04 -11.81 3.71
N LEU A 135 -4.65 -12.93 4.32
CA LEU A 135 -4.35 -14.20 3.67
C LEU A 135 -5.09 -15.32 4.38
N ALA A 136 -5.91 -16.06 3.63
CA ALA A 136 -6.65 -17.21 4.14
C ALA A 136 -5.92 -18.53 3.86
N ASP A 137 -5.87 -19.40 4.86
CA ASP A 137 -5.41 -20.79 4.78
C ASP A 137 -6.57 -21.71 5.22
N PRO A 138 -7.49 -22.06 4.30
CA PRO A 138 -8.67 -22.85 4.63
C PRO A 138 -8.34 -24.29 5.01
N ALA A 139 -7.16 -24.82 4.61
CA ALA A 139 -6.78 -26.19 4.94
C ALA A 139 -6.48 -26.36 6.43
N SER A 140 -5.96 -25.32 7.07
CA SER A 140 -5.62 -25.31 8.49
C SER A 140 -6.58 -24.47 9.35
N ASP A 141 -7.66 -23.93 8.76
CA ASP A 141 -8.58 -22.99 9.41
C ASP A 141 -7.86 -21.76 9.99
N ARG A 142 -6.95 -21.14 9.22
CA ARG A 142 -6.18 -19.96 9.64
C ARG A 142 -6.43 -18.76 8.74
N LEU A 143 -6.44 -17.59 9.36
CA LEU A 143 -6.44 -16.27 8.73
C LEU A 143 -5.24 -15.48 9.23
N PHE A 144 -4.39 -15.02 8.31
CA PHE A 144 -3.28 -14.12 8.60
C PHE A 144 -3.68 -12.71 8.20
N ILE A 145 -3.60 -11.77 9.13
CA ILE A 145 -4.00 -10.38 8.94
C ILE A 145 -2.77 -9.50 9.14
N ALA A 146 -2.41 -8.73 8.11
CA ALA A 146 -1.39 -7.70 8.24
C ALA A 146 -2.03 -6.47 8.88
N ASP A 147 -1.92 -6.39 10.21
CA ASP A 147 -2.44 -5.31 11.04
C ASP A 147 -1.50 -4.11 10.97
N SER A 148 -1.50 -3.45 9.81
CA SER A 148 -0.44 -2.53 9.39
C SER A 148 -0.27 -1.33 10.32
N GLY A 149 -1.37 -0.77 10.83
CA GLY A 149 -1.36 0.35 11.75
C GLY A 149 -0.82 0.00 13.14
N HIS A 150 -0.87 -1.28 13.53
CA HIS A 150 -0.21 -1.80 14.73
C HIS A 150 1.16 -2.43 14.45
N ASN A 151 1.69 -2.39 13.23
CA ASN A 151 2.99 -2.95 12.87
C ASN A 151 3.19 -4.43 13.28
N ARG A 152 2.16 -5.26 13.11
CA ARG A 152 2.17 -6.67 13.50
C ARG A 152 1.35 -7.53 12.53
N ILE A 153 1.49 -8.84 12.64
CA ILE A 153 0.64 -9.83 11.98
C ILE A 153 -0.24 -10.50 13.04
N VAL A 154 -1.54 -10.56 12.80
CA VAL A 154 -2.51 -11.29 13.65
C VAL A 154 -2.82 -12.62 12.97
N VAL A 155 -2.69 -13.72 13.71
CA VAL A 155 -3.09 -15.06 13.27
C VAL A 155 -4.37 -15.42 14.01
N ALA A 156 -5.47 -15.58 13.27
CA ALA A 156 -6.77 -15.96 13.79
C ALA A 156 -7.27 -17.23 13.09
N ASP A 157 -8.35 -17.83 13.60
CA ASP A 157 -9.13 -18.77 12.78
C ASP A 157 -10.03 -18.04 11.79
N MET A 158 -10.68 -18.79 10.89
CA MET A 158 -11.57 -18.20 9.88
C MET A 158 -12.87 -17.63 10.46
N GLY A 159 -13.14 -17.87 11.75
CA GLY A 159 -14.22 -17.29 12.54
C GLY A 159 -13.84 -16.00 13.27
N GLY A 160 -12.54 -15.68 13.35
CA GLY A 160 -12.01 -14.46 13.98
C GLY A 160 -11.38 -14.66 15.36
N ARG A 161 -11.34 -15.89 15.89
CA ARG A 161 -10.68 -16.15 17.18
C ARG A 161 -9.17 -16.02 17.01
N VAL A 162 -8.56 -15.09 17.73
CA VAL A 162 -7.10 -14.86 17.67
C VAL A 162 -6.35 -16.01 18.33
N HIS A 163 -5.35 -16.54 17.63
CA HIS A 163 -4.47 -17.61 18.08
C HIS A 163 -3.08 -17.10 18.46
N ALA A 164 -2.55 -16.15 17.70
CA ALA A 164 -1.23 -15.58 17.94
C ALA A 164 -1.09 -14.18 17.35
N VAL A 165 -0.15 -13.42 17.90
CA VAL A 165 0.32 -12.15 17.36
C VAL A 165 1.81 -12.26 17.12
N ILE A 166 2.24 -11.86 15.92
CA ILE A 166 3.65 -11.87 15.51
C ILE A 166 4.05 -10.40 15.30
N GLY A 167 5.03 -9.95 16.08
CA GLY A 167 5.52 -8.59 16.11
C GLY A 167 5.17 -7.88 17.42
N SER A 168 6.14 -7.16 17.97
CA SER A 168 5.99 -6.37 19.21
C SER A 168 5.03 -5.18 19.10
N GLY A 169 4.68 -4.79 17.88
CA GLY A 169 3.89 -3.60 17.56
C GLY A 169 4.67 -2.30 17.49
N GLU A 170 5.94 -2.30 17.91
CA GLU A 170 6.86 -1.19 17.66
C GLU A 170 7.39 -1.22 16.22
N ALA A 171 7.33 -0.07 15.54
CA ALA A 171 7.92 0.09 14.22
C ALA A 171 9.44 -0.18 14.24
N GLY A 172 9.94 -0.97 13.31
CA GLY A 172 11.37 -1.24 13.14
C GLY A 172 11.65 -2.52 12.37
N LEU A 173 12.94 -2.83 12.15
CA LEU A 173 13.41 -4.00 11.39
C LEU A 173 14.23 -4.93 12.30
N LEU A 174 13.62 -5.39 13.38
CA LEU A 174 14.25 -6.33 14.32
C LEU A 174 13.79 -7.76 13.98
N ASP A 175 14.76 -8.65 13.75
CA ASP A 175 14.56 -10.10 13.64
C ASP A 175 14.60 -10.75 15.04
N GLY A 176 14.19 -12.02 15.16
CA GLY A 176 14.25 -12.76 16.42
C GLY A 176 13.03 -13.62 16.68
N SER A 177 12.59 -13.69 17.94
CA SER A 177 11.35 -14.37 18.31
C SER A 177 10.13 -13.66 17.71
N ALA A 178 9.02 -14.37 17.55
CA ALA A 178 7.77 -13.81 17.07
C ALA A 178 7.27 -12.62 17.92
N SER A 179 7.52 -12.61 19.23
CA SER A 179 7.11 -11.52 20.12
C SER A 179 8.01 -10.29 20.05
N ASP A 180 9.32 -10.48 19.82
CA ASP A 180 10.30 -9.39 19.84
C ASP A 180 10.51 -8.76 18.47
N ALA A 181 10.20 -9.50 17.40
CA ALA A 181 10.34 -9.02 16.04
C ALA A 181 9.59 -7.70 15.86
N ARG A 182 10.12 -6.84 15.00
CA ARG A 182 9.52 -5.55 14.65
C ARG A 182 9.26 -5.53 13.16
N PHE A 183 8.10 -5.05 12.78
CA PHE A 183 7.72 -4.73 11.41
C PHE A 183 7.51 -3.22 11.31
N THR A 184 7.44 -2.69 10.10
CA THR A 184 6.96 -1.33 9.85
C THR A 184 6.00 -1.40 8.69
N TRP A 185 4.70 -1.24 8.99
CA TRP A 185 3.64 -1.29 7.99
C TRP A 185 3.68 -2.56 7.12
N PRO A 186 3.56 -3.76 7.73
CA PRO A 186 3.46 -4.98 6.95
C PRO A 186 2.24 -4.94 6.03
N GLN A 187 2.38 -5.48 4.82
CA GLN A 187 1.32 -5.60 3.82
C GLN A 187 1.18 -7.07 3.40
N GLY A 188 1.39 -7.38 2.12
CA GLY A 188 1.02 -8.68 1.58
C GLY A 188 1.82 -9.84 2.14
N MET A 189 1.20 -11.00 2.05
CA MET A 189 1.70 -12.22 2.66
C MET A 189 1.53 -13.38 1.70
N ALA A 190 2.43 -14.36 1.79
CA ALA A 190 2.31 -15.65 1.12
C ALA A 190 2.67 -16.77 2.11
N LEU A 191 2.09 -17.95 1.95
CA LEU A 191 2.27 -19.07 2.88
C LEU A 191 2.72 -20.31 2.11
N GLN A 192 3.68 -21.04 2.68
CA GLN A 192 4.00 -22.42 2.30
C GLN A 192 4.17 -23.23 3.57
N ASP A 193 3.31 -24.23 3.76
CA ASP A 193 3.26 -25.03 4.99
C ASP A 193 3.14 -24.12 6.24
N ASP A 194 4.16 -24.11 7.09
CA ASP A 194 4.27 -23.25 8.28
C ASP A 194 5.27 -22.09 8.11
N LEU A 195 5.66 -21.78 6.87
CA LEU A 195 6.49 -20.63 6.53
C LEU A 195 5.64 -19.51 5.94
N LEU A 196 5.46 -18.44 6.72
CA LEU A 196 4.76 -17.23 6.29
C LEU A 196 5.78 -16.19 5.80
N PHE A 197 5.60 -15.70 4.58
CA PHE A 197 6.36 -14.60 4.01
C PHE A 197 5.57 -13.31 4.14
N VAL A 198 6.24 -12.23 4.51
CA VAL A 198 5.62 -10.93 4.76
C VAL A 198 6.38 -9.84 3.99
N ALA A 199 5.65 -9.06 3.20
CA ALA A 199 6.12 -7.80 2.64
C ALA A 199 6.10 -6.75 3.76
N ASP A 200 7.28 -6.45 4.31
CA ASP A 200 7.46 -5.47 5.37
C ASP A 200 7.73 -4.10 4.74
N THR A 201 6.65 -3.52 4.21
CA THR A 201 6.67 -2.44 3.21
C THR A 201 7.43 -1.20 3.68
N GLY A 202 7.17 -0.76 4.91
CA GLY A 202 7.80 0.42 5.50
C GLY A 202 9.29 0.21 5.83
N ASN A 203 9.72 -1.03 6.01
CA ASN A 203 11.13 -1.37 6.15
C ASN A 203 11.81 -1.68 4.80
N HIS A 204 11.07 -1.69 3.69
CA HIS A 204 11.60 -2.08 2.39
C HIS A 204 12.31 -3.45 2.44
N ALA A 205 11.64 -4.42 3.06
CA ALA A 205 12.18 -5.77 3.29
C ALA A 205 11.12 -6.84 3.05
N VAL A 206 11.59 -8.07 2.85
CA VAL A 206 10.76 -9.27 2.91
C VAL A 206 11.21 -10.10 4.11
N ARG A 207 10.25 -10.51 4.92
CA ARG A 207 10.46 -11.28 6.16
C ARG A 207 9.90 -12.68 5.98
N ARG A 208 10.57 -13.66 6.57
CA ARG A 208 10.10 -15.03 6.74
C ARG A 208 9.77 -15.23 8.20
N VAL A 209 8.60 -15.76 8.47
CA VAL A 209 8.17 -16.22 9.78
C VAL A 209 8.03 -17.74 9.73
N ASP A 210 8.75 -18.41 10.59
CA ASP A 210 8.57 -19.84 10.85
C ASP A 210 7.57 -19.97 12.00
N LEU A 211 6.37 -20.45 11.68
CA LEU A 211 5.26 -20.60 12.62
C LEU A 211 5.47 -21.77 13.60
N THR A 212 6.31 -22.75 13.26
CA THR A 212 6.65 -23.87 14.13
C THR A 212 7.66 -23.45 15.20
N SER A 213 8.73 -22.77 14.80
CA SER A 213 9.77 -22.30 15.74
C SER A 213 9.46 -20.96 16.38
N GLY A 214 8.50 -20.21 15.84
CA GLY A 214 8.14 -18.86 16.30
C GLY A 214 9.26 -17.86 16.07
N THR A 215 9.95 -17.94 14.93
CA THR A 215 11.07 -17.05 14.60
C THR A 215 10.81 -16.23 13.35
N VAL A 216 11.30 -14.98 13.36
CA VAL A 216 11.19 -14.03 12.25
C VAL A 216 12.59 -13.66 11.77
N GLN A 217 12.80 -13.74 10.46
CA GLN A 217 14.08 -13.43 9.82
C GLN A 217 13.86 -12.61 8.55
N ARG A 218 14.72 -11.63 8.31
CA ARG A 218 14.79 -10.97 7.00
C ARG A 218 15.40 -11.91 5.98
N ILE A 219 14.77 -12.01 4.82
CA ILE A 219 15.26 -12.82 3.68
C ILE A 219 15.60 -11.98 2.45
N ALA A 220 15.05 -10.77 2.34
CA ALA A 220 15.39 -9.83 1.28
C ALA A 220 15.23 -8.37 1.70
N GLY A 221 15.92 -7.46 1.01
CA GLY A 221 15.92 -6.03 1.31
C GLY A 221 16.96 -5.64 2.34
N THR A 222 17.46 -4.40 2.30
CA THR A 222 18.52 -3.90 3.19
C THR A 222 17.99 -3.07 4.37
N GLY A 223 16.68 -2.90 4.48
CA GLY A 223 16.09 -1.93 5.43
C GLY A 223 16.07 -0.50 4.92
N ARG A 224 16.56 -0.25 3.70
CA ARG A 224 16.62 1.07 3.08
C ARG A 224 15.97 1.04 1.71
N ARG A 225 15.32 2.14 1.35
CA ARG A 225 14.69 2.30 0.06
C ARG A 225 15.72 2.29 -1.07
N SER A 226 15.46 1.52 -2.12
CA SER A 226 16.23 1.58 -3.36
C SER A 226 15.95 2.87 -4.12
N ARG A 227 17.03 3.51 -4.61
CA ARG A 227 16.97 4.63 -5.56
C ARG A 227 17.49 4.26 -6.94
N GLN A 228 17.84 2.99 -7.15
CA GLN A 228 18.45 2.49 -8.37
C GLN A 228 17.56 1.44 -9.01
N HIS A 229 17.42 1.50 -10.33
CA HIS A 229 16.80 0.43 -11.13
C HIS A 229 17.80 -0.73 -11.32
N ARG A 230 18.11 -1.42 -10.22
CA ARG A 230 18.94 -2.63 -10.25
C ARG A 230 18.19 -3.77 -10.93
N ARG A 231 18.93 -4.66 -11.59
CA ARG A 231 18.35 -5.85 -12.24
C ARG A 231 18.22 -7.05 -11.31
N GLY A 232 18.90 -7.05 -10.17
CA GLY A 232 18.92 -8.16 -9.21
C GLY A 232 20.19 -8.19 -8.37
N GLY A 233 20.38 -9.30 -7.65
CA GLY A 233 21.54 -9.60 -6.80
C GLY A 233 21.13 -10.33 -5.52
N PRO A 234 22.07 -10.61 -4.60
CA PRO A 234 21.79 -11.32 -3.36
C PRO A 234 20.71 -10.60 -2.54
N GLY A 235 19.72 -11.36 -2.06
CA GLY A 235 18.48 -10.84 -1.47
C GLY A 235 18.74 -9.85 -0.33
N LEU A 236 19.62 -10.20 0.60
CA LEU A 236 19.94 -9.38 1.77
C LEU A 236 20.84 -8.17 1.48
N ALA A 237 21.47 -8.12 0.31
CA ALA A 237 22.35 -7.04 -0.14
C ALA A 237 21.67 -6.09 -1.13
N THR A 238 20.52 -6.49 -1.68
CA THR A 238 19.76 -5.70 -2.64
C THR A 238 18.72 -4.85 -1.91
N ALA A 239 18.81 -3.52 -2.04
CA ALA A 239 17.80 -2.62 -1.52
C ALA A 239 16.48 -2.81 -2.28
N LEU A 240 15.36 -2.79 -1.57
CA LEU A 240 14.01 -2.84 -2.16
C LEU A 240 13.34 -1.46 -2.04
N ALA A 241 12.22 -1.28 -2.73
CA ALA A 241 11.43 -0.06 -2.68
C ALA A 241 9.95 -0.43 -2.54
N SER A 242 9.50 -0.46 -1.29
CA SER A 242 8.10 -0.70 -0.90
C SER A 242 7.52 -1.97 -1.53
N PRO A 243 8.02 -3.17 -1.14
CA PRO A 243 7.34 -4.42 -1.47
C PRO A 243 5.93 -4.37 -0.87
N TRP A 244 4.89 -4.60 -1.67
CA TRP A 244 3.51 -4.36 -1.26
C TRP A 244 2.68 -5.64 -1.18
N ASP A 245 2.90 -6.57 -2.11
CA ASP A 245 2.22 -7.86 -2.11
C ASP A 245 3.15 -9.00 -2.54
N LEU A 246 2.78 -10.22 -2.14
CA LEU A 246 3.57 -11.42 -2.35
C LEU A 246 2.70 -12.51 -3.00
N ALA A 247 3.30 -13.31 -3.88
CA ALA A 247 2.73 -14.56 -4.37
C ALA A 247 3.84 -15.61 -4.46
N LEU A 248 3.51 -16.88 -4.25
CA LEU A 248 4.50 -17.94 -4.16
C LEU A 248 4.24 -19.05 -5.18
N ASP A 249 5.32 -19.58 -5.76
CA ASP A 249 5.33 -20.76 -6.64
C ASP A 249 6.54 -21.63 -6.32
N GLY A 250 6.33 -22.65 -5.48
CA GLY A 250 7.42 -23.47 -4.94
C GLY A 250 8.51 -22.60 -4.30
N GLU A 251 9.74 -22.68 -4.83
CA GLU A 251 10.88 -21.91 -4.32
C GLU A 251 10.98 -20.48 -4.89
N THR A 252 10.00 -20.02 -5.67
CA THR A 252 9.99 -18.65 -6.20
C THR A 252 8.96 -17.79 -5.48
N LEU A 253 9.43 -16.74 -4.80
CA LEU A 253 8.57 -15.72 -4.21
C LEU A 253 8.50 -14.49 -5.13
N TYR A 254 7.33 -14.23 -5.69
CA TYR A 254 7.02 -13.04 -6.47
C TYR A 254 6.66 -11.88 -5.56
N ILE A 255 7.14 -10.69 -5.91
CA ILE A 255 7.04 -9.48 -5.10
C ILE A 255 6.52 -8.33 -5.97
N ALA A 256 5.39 -7.75 -5.58
CA ALA A 256 4.91 -6.50 -6.15
C ALA A 256 5.70 -5.33 -5.57
N MET A 257 6.56 -4.74 -6.39
CA MET A 257 7.48 -3.68 -5.99
C MET A 257 6.88 -2.32 -6.38
N ALA A 258 5.93 -1.88 -5.56
CA ALA A 258 5.16 -0.65 -5.77
C ALA A 258 6.06 0.57 -5.98
N GLY A 259 7.08 0.73 -5.13
CA GLY A 259 7.94 1.93 -5.13
C GLY A 259 8.90 2.06 -6.31
N THR A 260 9.03 1.02 -7.14
CA THR A 260 9.81 1.03 -8.39
C THR A 260 8.99 0.63 -9.60
N HIS A 261 7.66 0.52 -9.49
CA HIS A 261 6.74 0.14 -10.56
C HIS A 261 7.17 -1.13 -11.31
N GLN A 262 7.45 -2.20 -10.54
CA GLN A 262 8.01 -3.46 -11.05
C GLN A 262 7.42 -4.67 -10.34
N LEU A 263 7.52 -5.86 -10.97
CA LEU A 263 7.37 -7.14 -10.27
C LEU A 263 8.74 -7.82 -10.20
N TRP A 264 9.07 -8.36 -9.04
CA TRP A 264 10.35 -9.01 -8.76
C TRP A 264 10.13 -10.47 -8.37
N ALA A 265 11.18 -11.28 -8.48
CA ALA A 265 11.20 -12.65 -8.00
C ALA A 265 12.42 -12.86 -7.10
N LEU A 266 12.21 -13.51 -5.97
CA LEU A 266 13.24 -14.05 -5.08
C LEU A 266 13.28 -15.56 -5.28
N ASP A 267 14.44 -16.08 -5.68
CA ASP A 267 14.72 -17.50 -5.60
C ASP A 267 15.07 -17.82 -4.14
N MET A 268 14.22 -18.62 -3.48
CA MET A 268 14.34 -18.98 -2.08
C MET A 268 15.43 -20.00 -1.80
N ALA A 269 15.82 -20.81 -2.79
CA ALA A 269 16.85 -21.84 -2.62
C ALA A 269 18.25 -21.22 -2.59
N VAL A 270 18.52 -20.24 -3.46
CA VAL A 270 19.83 -19.55 -3.50
C VAL A 270 19.82 -18.18 -2.85
N GLY A 271 18.65 -17.60 -2.60
CA GLY A 271 18.51 -16.28 -1.96
C GLY A 271 18.79 -15.10 -2.89
N ASP A 272 18.57 -15.25 -4.19
CA ASP A 272 18.85 -14.20 -5.19
C ASP A 272 17.58 -13.52 -5.68
N LEU A 273 17.61 -12.19 -5.72
CA LEU A 273 16.56 -11.36 -6.30
C LEU A 273 16.84 -11.08 -7.77
N ARG A 274 15.76 -10.98 -8.55
CA ARG A 274 15.78 -10.43 -9.90
C ARG A 274 14.52 -9.64 -10.21
N ARG A 275 14.69 -8.58 -11.00
CA ARG A 275 13.57 -7.91 -11.66
C ARG A 275 12.97 -8.87 -12.69
N LEU A 276 11.66 -9.11 -12.58
CA LEU A 276 10.93 -10.02 -13.46
C LEU A 276 10.13 -9.24 -14.51
N VAL A 277 9.34 -8.26 -14.08
CA VAL A 277 8.40 -7.51 -14.95
C VAL A 277 8.55 -6.01 -14.73
N GLY A 278 8.44 -5.23 -15.80
CA GLY A 278 8.36 -3.77 -15.78
C GLY A 278 9.72 -3.09 -15.88
N THR A 279 9.83 -2.05 -16.71
CA THR A 279 11.05 -1.25 -16.88
C THR A 279 11.39 -0.40 -15.66
N GLY A 280 10.39 -0.10 -14.83
CA GLY A 280 10.44 0.85 -13.72
C GLY A 280 9.94 2.25 -14.07
N ARG A 281 9.55 2.50 -15.33
CA ARG A 281 8.77 3.67 -15.70
C ARG A 281 7.33 3.50 -15.21
N GLU A 282 6.82 4.53 -14.55
CA GLU A 282 5.40 4.67 -14.21
C GLU A 282 4.58 4.89 -15.49
N ALA A 283 3.91 3.85 -15.97
CA ALA A 283 3.10 3.90 -17.19
C ALA A 283 2.14 2.71 -17.28
N LEU A 284 1.21 2.77 -18.24
CA LEU A 284 0.33 1.67 -18.62
C LEU A 284 0.65 1.23 -20.05
N ASP A 285 1.71 0.43 -20.20
CA ASP A 285 2.13 -0.09 -21.51
C ASP A 285 2.23 -1.62 -21.46
N ASP A 286 1.53 -2.31 -22.35
CA ASP A 286 1.66 -3.76 -22.56
C ASP A 286 2.95 -4.09 -23.34
N GLY A 287 3.35 -5.36 -23.34
CA GLY A 287 4.55 -5.80 -24.06
C GLY A 287 5.23 -7.01 -23.43
N SER A 288 6.51 -7.22 -23.73
CA SER A 288 7.32 -8.25 -23.06
C SER A 288 7.50 -7.91 -21.57
N LEU A 289 7.81 -8.92 -20.76
CA LEU A 289 7.96 -8.73 -19.31
C LEU A 289 8.99 -7.65 -18.99
N ASP A 290 10.08 -7.57 -19.76
CA ASP A 290 11.17 -6.64 -19.51
C ASP A 290 11.00 -5.22 -20.07
N ARG A 291 10.00 -5.00 -20.95
CA ARG A 291 9.77 -3.72 -21.68
C ARG A 291 8.50 -2.98 -21.32
N CYS A 292 7.52 -3.64 -20.72
CA CYS A 292 6.29 -2.99 -20.26
C CYS A 292 6.58 -1.90 -19.20
N GLY A 293 5.70 -0.91 -19.14
CA GLY A 293 5.60 0.03 -18.02
C GLY A 293 4.50 -0.45 -17.06
N LEU A 294 4.74 -0.34 -15.76
CA LEU A 294 3.74 -0.59 -14.72
C LEU A 294 3.55 0.69 -13.92
N ALA A 295 2.56 0.75 -13.04
CA ALA A 295 2.23 1.91 -12.24
C ALA A 295 1.76 1.48 -10.84
N GLN A 296 2.75 1.32 -9.93
CA GLN A 296 2.54 0.99 -8.52
C GLN A 296 1.75 -0.33 -8.34
N PRO A 297 2.33 -1.46 -8.79
CA PRO A 297 1.70 -2.76 -8.57
C PRO A 297 1.58 -3.03 -7.06
N SER A 298 0.37 -3.29 -6.59
CA SER A 298 0.07 -3.38 -5.14
C SER A 298 -0.68 -4.65 -4.73
N GLY A 299 -1.14 -5.45 -5.69
CA GLY A 299 -1.86 -6.70 -5.45
C GLY A 299 -1.36 -7.81 -6.38
N LEU A 300 -1.17 -9.03 -5.87
CA LEU A 300 -0.76 -10.20 -6.68
C LEU A 300 -1.69 -11.40 -6.47
N ALA A 301 -1.96 -12.12 -7.56
CA ALA A 301 -2.54 -13.46 -7.53
C ALA A 301 -1.89 -14.34 -8.60
N LEU A 302 -1.32 -15.46 -8.20
CA LEU A 302 -0.76 -16.45 -9.12
C LEU A 302 -1.82 -17.53 -9.44
N LEU A 303 -1.99 -17.83 -10.72
CA LEU A 303 -2.81 -18.94 -11.18
C LEU A 303 -2.26 -19.48 -12.50
N ASP A 304 -2.01 -20.79 -12.59
CA ASP A 304 -1.57 -21.49 -13.80
C ASP A 304 -0.38 -20.81 -14.52
N GLY A 305 0.65 -20.40 -13.76
CA GLY A 305 1.85 -19.75 -14.29
C GLY A 305 1.65 -18.30 -14.77
N ARG A 306 0.49 -17.71 -14.46
CA ARG A 306 0.17 -16.30 -14.74
C ARG A 306 0.07 -15.51 -13.44
N LEU A 307 0.72 -14.36 -13.41
CA LEU A 307 0.58 -13.38 -12.35
C LEU A 307 -0.46 -12.35 -12.74
N TYR A 308 -1.63 -12.41 -12.11
CA TYR A 308 -2.61 -11.33 -12.13
C TYR A 308 -2.20 -10.29 -11.11
N PHE A 309 -2.32 -9.01 -11.45
CA PHE A 309 -1.91 -7.95 -10.55
C PHE A 309 -2.78 -6.70 -10.66
N ALA A 310 -2.96 -6.04 -9.52
CA ALA A 310 -3.51 -4.69 -9.44
C ALA A 310 -2.40 -3.68 -9.68
N ASP A 311 -2.53 -2.90 -10.74
CA ASP A 311 -1.62 -1.82 -11.14
C ASP A 311 -2.28 -0.49 -10.74
N SER A 312 -2.02 -0.06 -9.50
CA SER A 312 -2.93 0.83 -8.77
C SER A 312 -2.96 2.25 -9.33
N GLU A 313 -1.81 2.83 -9.67
CA GLU A 313 -1.74 4.22 -10.15
C GLU A 313 -2.30 4.39 -11.56
N SER A 314 -2.38 3.31 -12.33
CA SER A 314 -3.05 3.25 -13.64
C SER A 314 -4.51 2.80 -13.55
N SER A 315 -5.02 2.54 -12.34
CA SER A 315 -6.36 2.00 -12.08
C SER A 315 -6.66 0.77 -12.95
N ALA A 316 -5.68 -0.11 -13.09
CA ALA A 316 -5.73 -1.22 -14.02
C ALA A 316 -5.57 -2.58 -13.33
N ILE A 317 -6.16 -3.61 -13.93
CA ILE A 317 -5.89 -5.01 -13.62
C ILE A 317 -5.23 -5.64 -14.83
N ARG A 318 -4.10 -6.29 -14.59
CA ARG A 318 -3.21 -6.78 -15.64
C ARG A 318 -2.77 -8.20 -15.36
N VAL A 319 -2.29 -8.88 -16.39
CA VAL A 319 -1.78 -10.25 -16.30
C VAL A 319 -0.42 -10.34 -16.96
N ALA A 320 0.55 -10.93 -16.25
CA ALA A 320 1.85 -11.32 -16.77
C ALA A 320 1.86 -12.83 -16.99
N ASP A 321 1.93 -13.26 -18.25
CA ASP A 321 2.17 -14.64 -18.64
C ASP A 321 3.68 -14.89 -18.65
N LEU A 322 4.17 -15.59 -17.64
CA LEU A 322 5.60 -15.79 -17.41
C LEU A 322 6.22 -16.72 -18.45
N THR A 323 5.40 -17.59 -19.06
CA THR A 323 5.86 -18.54 -20.08
C THR A 323 5.88 -17.92 -21.47
N ALA A 324 4.89 -17.08 -21.77
CA ALA A 324 4.75 -16.42 -23.06
C ALA A 324 5.52 -15.09 -23.18
N ASP A 325 6.23 -14.68 -22.12
CA ASP A 325 6.93 -13.40 -22.00
C ASP A 325 6.04 -12.21 -22.40
N ARG A 326 4.86 -12.10 -21.77
CA ARG A 326 3.87 -11.08 -22.16
C ARG A 326 3.10 -10.53 -20.97
N VAL A 327 2.99 -9.20 -20.92
CA VAL A 327 2.04 -8.47 -20.08
C VAL A 327 0.87 -7.97 -20.94
N ALA A 328 -0.34 -8.17 -20.45
CA ALA A 328 -1.57 -7.68 -21.06
C ALA A 328 -2.45 -6.97 -20.03
N THR A 329 -3.06 -5.87 -20.44
CA THR A 329 -4.05 -5.14 -19.65
C THR A 329 -5.43 -5.76 -19.84
N LEU A 330 -6.08 -6.16 -18.73
CA LEU A 330 -7.45 -6.68 -18.76
C LEU A 330 -8.44 -5.52 -18.66
N VAL A 331 -8.24 -4.63 -17.69
CA VAL A 331 -9.07 -3.44 -17.43
C VAL A 331 -8.15 -2.28 -17.07
N GLY A 332 -8.51 -1.05 -17.44
CA GLY A 332 -7.74 0.17 -17.17
C GLY A 332 -7.35 0.90 -18.47
N GLN A 333 -7.34 2.23 -18.44
CA GLN A 333 -7.19 3.06 -19.66
C GLN A 333 -6.06 4.09 -19.58
N GLY A 334 -5.47 4.33 -18.40
CA GLY A 334 -4.34 5.24 -18.23
C GLY A 334 -4.19 5.76 -16.80
N LEU A 335 -3.11 6.49 -16.53
CA LEU A 335 -2.78 7.01 -15.18
C LEU A 335 -3.81 8.01 -14.63
N PHE A 336 -4.63 8.62 -15.47
CA PHE A 336 -5.67 9.59 -15.11
C PHE A 336 -7.07 9.20 -15.59
N GLU A 337 -7.21 7.97 -16.12
CA GLU A 337 -8.48 7.43 -16.61
C GLU A 337 -9.04 6.45 -15.58
N PHE A 338 -9.66 7.01 -14.55
CA PHE A 338 -10.22 6.27 -13.42
C PHE A 338 -11.69 6.64 -13.18
N GLY A 339 -12.39 5.82 -12.40
CA GLY A 339 -13.78 6.03 -12.05
C GLY A 339 -14.46 4.74 -11.62
N ASP A 340 -15.78 4.75 -11.54
CA ASP A 340 -16.58 3.58 -11.15
C ASP A 340 -17.57 3.23 -12.27
N ARG A 341 -17.14 2.37 -13.19
CA ARG A 341 -17.99 1.94 -14.31
C ARG A 341 -17.82 0.45 -14.59
N ASP A 342 -18.93 -0.26 -14.51
CA ASP A 342 -19.03 -1.67 -14.90
C ASP A 342 -19.29 -1.81 -16.40
N GLY A 343 -19.13 -3.03 -16.94
CA GLY A 343 -19.41 -3.31 -18.35
C GLY A 343 -18.37 -4.21 -18.99
N GLN A 344 -18.04 -3.95 -20.25
CA GLN A 344 -16.97 -4.68 -20.95
C GLN A 344 -15.60 -4.21 -20.45
N TRP A 345 -14.61 -5.09 -20.49
CA TRP A 345 -13.24 -4.80 -20.06
C TRP A 345 -12.68 -3.48 -20.61
N THR A 346 -12.88 -3.22 -21.90
CA THR A 346 -12.36 -2.03 -22.60
C THR A 346 -13.04 -0.72 -22.23
N SER A 347 -14.21 -0.76 -21.59
CA SER A 347 -14.95 0.44 -21.18
C SER A 347 -15.09 0.55 -19.67
N SER A 348 -14.77 -0.48 -18.90
CA SER A 348 -14.89 -0.45 -17.45
C SER A 348 -13.83 0.48 -16.84
N LEU A 349 -14.17 1.05 -15.69
CA LEU A 349 -13.28 1.92 -14.91
C LEU A 349 -13.22 1.41 -13.48
N LEU A 350 -12.01 1.50 -12.93
CA LEU A 350 -11.66 1.24 -11.54
C LEU A 350 -11.02 2.52 -10.97
N GLN A 351 -10.77 2.54 -9.67
CA GLN A 351 -10.08 3.63 -9.00
C GLN A 351 -9.11 3.07 -7.97
N HIS A 352 -7.81 3.15 -8.29
CA HIS A 352 -6.70 2.76 -7.43
C HIS A 352 -6.89 1.39 -6.72
N PRO A 353 -7.13 0.30 -7.47
CA PRO A 353 -7.33 -1.03 -6.89
C PRO A 353 -6.05 -1.51 -6.20
N LEU A 354 -6.16 -2.10 -5.00
CA LEU A 354 -5.00 -2.56 -4.23
C LEU A 354 -4.83 -4.08 -4.16
N ALA A 355 -5.86 -4.86 -4.49
CA ALA A 355 -5.79 -6.31 -4.36
C ALA A 355 -6.52 -7.05 -5.46
N VAL A 356 -6.01 -8.24 -5.77
CA VAL A 356 -6.65 -9.20 -6.67
C VAL A 356 -6.64 -10.59 -6.05
N ALA A 357 -7.65 -11.40 -6.39
CA ALA A 357 -7.63 -12.85 -6.19
C ALA A 357 -8.11 -13.51 -7.48
N ALA A 358 -7.42 -14.57 -7.93
CA ALA A 358 -7.72 -15.22 -9.21
C ALA A 358 -8.34 -16.60 -9.02
N SER A 359 -9.22 -16.96 -9.95
CA SER A 359 -9.79 -18.28 -10.14
C SER A 359 -9.79 -18.59 -11.65
N ALA A 360 -10.10 -19.84 -12.03
CA ALA A 360 -10.07 -20.25 -13.44
C ALA A 360 -11.00 -19.39 -14.33
N ASP A 361 -12.11 -18.90 -13.77
CA ASP A 361 -13.14 -18.19 -14.53
C ASP A 361 -13.16 -16.68 -14.25
N ALA A 362 -12.55 -16.23 -13.17
CA ALA A 362 -12.70 -14.85 -12.71
C ALA A 362 -11.49 -14.29 -11.94
N VAL A 363 -11.33 -12.97 -12.00
CA VAL A 363 -10.45 -12.20 -11.13
C VAL A 363 -11.30 -11.29 -10.25
N TYR A 364 -11.21 -11.47 -8.93
CA TYR A 364 -11.82 -10.61 -7.93
C TYR A 364 -10.88 -9.45 -7.61
N VAL A 365 -11.43 -8.26 -7.41
CA VAL A 365 -10.68 -7.00 -7.29
C VAL A 365 -11.19 -6.22 -6.10
N ALA A 366 -10.30 -5.76 -5.23
CA ALA A 366 -10.61 -4.69 -4.29
C ALA A 366 -10.41 -3.38 -5.04
N ASP A 367 -11.52 -2.81 -5.51
CA ASP A 367 -11.56 -1.53 -6.19
C ASP A 367 -11.59 -0.43 -5.12
N THR A 368 -10.42 -0.23 -4.52
CA THR A 368 -10.23 0.36 -3.20
C THR A 368 -10.86 1.74 -3.08
N TYR A 369 -10.58 2.66 -4.01
CA TYR A 369 -11.09 4.04 -3.90
C TYR A 369 -12.54 4.17 -4.36
N ASN A 370 -13.10 3.15 -5.00
CA ASN A 370 -14.54 3.06 -5.24
C ASN A 370 -15.28 2.33 -4.11
N ASN A 371 -14.59 1.94 -3.02
CA ASN A 371 -15.16 1.22 -1.86
C ASN A 371 -15.95 -0.04 -2.26
N LYS A 372 -15.42 -0.81 -3.22
CA LYS A 372 -16.13 -1.95 -3.81
C LYS A 372 -15.23 -3.19 -3.94
N VAL A 373 -15.87 -4.35 -3.89
CA VAL A 373 -15.31 -5.59 -4.42
C VAL A 373 -15.95 -5.84 -5.78
N LYS A 374 -15.13 -5.93 -6.83
CA LYS A 374 -15.56 -6.19 -8.20
C LYS A 374 -15.11 -7.57 -8.66
N VAL A 375 -15.77 -8.09 -9.68
CA VAL A 375 -15.38 -9.33 -10.36
C VAL A 375 -15.23 -9.09 -11.85
N LEU A 376 -14.10 -9.55 -12.39
CA LEU A 376 -13.78 -9.61 -13.80
C LEU A 376 -14.03 -11.03 -14.28
N ASP A 377 -14.97 -11.21 -15.20
CA ASP A 377 -15.23 -12.48 -15.86
C ASP A 377 -14.23 -12.69 -17.00
N LEU A 378 -13.43 -13.76 -16.95
CA LEU A 378 -12.38 -14.05 -17.93
C LEU A 378 -12.92 -14.57 -19.27
N HIS A 379 -14.13 -15.14 -19.29
CA HIS A 379 -14.76 -15.69 -20.50
C HIS A 379 -15.59 -14.62 -21.22
N ALA A 380 -16.48 -13.96 -20.48
CA ALA A 380 -17.35 -12.91 -21.00
C ALA A 380 -16.63 -11.56 -21.18
N ARG A 381 -15.42 -11.44 -20.63
CA ARG A 381 -14.60 -10.22 -20.66
C ARG A 381 -15.35 -8.98 -20.17
N SER A 382 -16.02 -9.15 -19.03
CA SER A 382 -16.82 -8.12 -18.39
C SER A 382 -16.38 -7.88 -16.95
N VAL A 383 -16.79 -6.73 -16.42
CA VAL A 383 -16.63 -6.29 -15.04
C VAL A 383 -18.00 -6.01 -14.47
N ARG A 384 -18.22 -6.44 -13.22
CA ARG A 384 -19.36 -6.01 -12.42
C ARG A 384 -18.98 -5.82 -10.96
N ALA A 385 -19.69 -4.95 -10.25
CA ALA A 385 -19.69 -4.94 -8.80
C ALA A 385 -20.20 -6.29 -8.28
N LEU A 386 -19.42 -6.91 -7.39
CA LEU A 386 -19.85 -8.06 -6.61
C LEU A 386 -20.49 -7.59 -5.30
N ALA A 387 -19.86 -6.63 -4.62
CA ALA A 387 -20.38 -6.00 -3.41
C ALA A 387 -19.83 -4.58 -3.20
N GLY A 388 -20.51 -3.80 -2.36
CA GLY A 388 -20.14 -2.43 -1.99
C GLY A 388 -21.03 -1.37 -2.64
N SER A 389 -21.61 -0.47 -1.84
CA SER A 389 -22.43 0.65 -2.35
C SER A 389 -21.59 1.76 -3.00
N GLY A 390 -20.34 1.90 -2.58
CA GLY A 390 -19.48 3.06 -2.86
C GLY A 390 -19.36 4.02 -1.66
N ASP A 391 -20.27 3.93 -0.69
CA ASP A 391 -20.21 4.71 0.54
C ASP A 391 -19.17 4.15 1.51
N ALA A 392 -18.43 5.06 2.14
CA ALA A 392 -17.37 4.76 3.09
C ALA A 392 -17.91 4.61 4.53
N HIS A 393 -18.30 3.38 4.89
CA HIS A 393 -18.67 2.98 6.26
C HIS A 393 -18.73 1.46 6.42
N LEU A 394 -18.76 0.98 7.67
CA LEU A 394 -18.90 -0.44 7.98
C LEU A 394 -20.37 -0.87 7.94
N ARG A 395 -20.78 -1.69 6.95
CA ARG A 395 -22.14 -2.24 6.87
C ARG A 395 -22.19 -3.59 6.17
N ASP A 396 -22.71 -4.60 6.87
CA ASP A 396 -23.06 -5.92 6.33
C ASP A 396 -24.29 -5.82 5.42
N GLY A 397 -24.43 -6.77 4.50
CA GLY A 397 -25.57 -6.78 3.58
C GLY A 397 -25.33 -7.57 2.30
N GLN A 398 -26.28 -7.49 1.38
CA GLN A 398 -26.23 -8.19 0.11
C GLN A 398 -25.70 -7.28 -1.01
N GLY A 399 -24.66 -7.71 -1.71
CA GLY A 399 -24.15 -7.03 -2.89
C GLY A 399 -23.85 -5.56 -2.63
N THR A 400 -24.52 -4.67 -3.38
CA THR A 400 -24.32 -3.22 -3.27
C THR A 400 -25.00 -2.57 -2.06
N ASP A 401 -25.72 -3.34 -1.22
CA ASP A 401 -26.23 -2.83 0.05
C ASP A 401 -25.14 -2.84 1.14
N ALA A 402 -24.15 -3.72 1.03
CA ALA A 402 -22.98 -3.72 1.91
C ALA A 402 -22.05 -2.54 1.61
N CYS A 403 -21.23 -2.16 2.57
CA CYS A 403 -20.27 -1.05 2.43
C CYS A 403 -18.87 -1.46 2.90
N PHE A 404 -17.89 -0.78 2.31
CA PHE A 404 -16.46 -0.91 2.60
C PHE A 404 -15.86 0.49 2.73
N TRP A 405 -14.63 0.59 3.21
CA TRP A 405 -13.89 1.84 3.27
C TRP A 405 -12.41 1.60 2.96
N GLU A 406 -12.01 1.93 1.72
CA GLU A 406 -10.68 1.67 1.17
C GLU A 406 -10.18 0.23 1.41
N PRO A 407 -10.88 -0.82 0.93
CA PRO A 407 -10.42 -2.20 1.11
C PRO A 407 -9.06 -2.42 0.43
N GLY A 408 -8.05 -2.82 1.21
CA GLY A 408 -6.65 -2.90 0.78
C GLY A 408 -6.20 -4.30 0.37
N GLY A 409 -6.92 -5.35 0.79
CA GLY A 409 -6.53 -6.74 0.63
C GLY A 409 -7.67 -7.68 0.30
N LEU A 410 -7.36 -8.75 -0.45
CA LEU A 410 -8.27 -9.84 -0.79
C LEU A 410 -7.55 -11.18 -0.68
N SER A 411 -8.27 -12.21 -0.21
CA SER A 411 -7.84 -13.61 -0.30
C SER A 411 -9.04 -14.52 -0.53
N LEU A 412 -8.97 -15.38 -1.54
CA LEU A 412 -10.03 -16.32 -1.90
C LEU A 412 -9.82 -17.66 -1.20
N ALA A 413 -10.82 -18.11 -0.42
CA ALA A 413 -10.86 -19.40 0.23
C ALA A 413 -12.16 -20.14 -0.15
N GLY A 414 -12.07 -21.02 -1.14
CA GLY A 414 -13.23 -21.70 -1.70
C GLY A 414 -14.21 -20.70 -2.33
N ARG A 415 -15.37 -20.50 -1.68
CA ARG A 415 -16.39 -19.54 -2.12
C ARG A 415 -16.33 -18.19 -1.38
N ARG A 416 -15.50 -18.06 -0.34
CA ARG A 416 -15.42 -16.82 0.46
C ARG A 416 -14.21 -16.01 0.06
N LEU A 417 -14.42 -14.73 -0.21
CA LEU A 417 -13.36 -13.73 -0.32
C LEU A 417 -13.23 -13.03 1.03
N TYR A 418 -12.09 -13.19 1.67
CA TYR A 418 -11.73 -12.40 2.85
C TYR A 418 -11.17 -11.06 2.38
N VAL A 419 -11.65 -9.97 2.98
CA VAL A 419 -11.32 -8.60 2.59
C VAL A 419 -10.74 -7.87 3.79
N ALA A 420 -9.57 -7.25 3.62
CA ALA A 420 -9.02 -6.32 4.60
C ALA A 420 -9.65 -4.94 4.34
N ASP A 421 -10.61 -4.54 5.17
CA ASP A 421 -11.39 -3.32 5.04
C ASP A 421 -10.75 -2.19 5.86
N THR A 422 -9.71 -1.62 5.25
CA THR A 422 -8.63 -0.88 5.92
C THR A 422 -9.14 0.23 6.83
N ASN A 423 -9.94 1.16 6.30
CA ASN A 423 -10.36 2.35 7.06
C ASN A 423 -11.56 2.08 7.96
N ASN A 424 -12.19 0.90 7.83
CA ASN A 424 -13.16 0.39 8.81
C ASN A 424 -12.49 -0.42 9.93
N HIS A 425 -11.16 -0.60 9.89
CA HIS A 425 -10.41 -1.37 10.88
C HIS A 425 -10.92 -2.81 11.07
N ALA A 426 -11.38 -3.44 9.98
CA ALA A 426 -12.10 -4.72 10.04
C ALA A 426 -11.65 -5.71 8.97
N ILE A 427 -11.92 -7.00 9.22
CA ILE A 427 -11.92 -8.03 8.19
C ILE A 427 -13.35 -8.36 7.82
N ARG A 428 -13.61 -8.43 6.51
CA ARG A 428 -14.92 -8.78 5.94
C ARG A 428 -14.80 -10.11 5.22
N TRP A 429 -15.92 -10.77 5.00
CA TRP A 429 -16.02 -11.86 4.03
C TRP A 429 -17.11 -11.55 3.01
N VAL A 430 -16.91 -11.98 1.77
CA VAL A 430 -17.89 -11.89 0.67
C VAL A 430 -18.10 -13.28 0.08
N ASP A 431 -19.33 -13.78 -0.02
CA ASP A 431 -19.60 -14.98 -0.82
C ASP A 431 -19.48 -14.62 -2.30
N ALA A 432 -18.55 -15.28 -2.99
CA ALA A 432 -18.15 -14.97 -4.35
C ALA A 432 -19.26 -15.22 -5.39
N ALA A 433 -20.29 -16.01 -5.06
CA ALA A 433 -21.39 -16.28 -5.97
C ALA A 433 -22.62 -15.41 -5.68
N THR A 434 -22.94 -15.19 -4.40
CA THR A 434 -24.16 -14.44 -4.02
C THR A 434 -23.89 -12.95 -3.86
N GLY A 435 -22.67 -12.57 -3.46
CA GLY A 435 -22.32 -11.21 -3.05
C GLY A 435 -22.75 -10.86 -1.63
N GLU A 436 -23.16 -11.85 -0.81
CA GLU A 436 -23.43 -11.64 0.61
C GLU A 436 -22.15 -11.21 1.33
N VAL A 437 -22.24 -10.17 2.17
CA VAL A 437 -21.12 -9.62 2.93
C VAL A 437 -21.40 -9.67 4.41
N GLY A 438 -20.44 -10.19 5.18
CA GLY A 438 -20.44 -10.12 6.64
C GLY A 438 -19.10 -9.66 7.22
N THR A 439 -19.11 -9.36 8.52
CA THR A 439 -17.90 -9.04 9.29
C THR A 439 -17.33 -10.28 9.97
N VAL A 440 -16.01 -10.43 9.96
CA VAL A 440 -15.31 -11.37 10.85
C VAL A 440 -15.10 -10.67 12.19
N ALA A 441 -15.67 -11.23 13.26
CA ALA A 441 -15.49 -10.69 14.61
C ALA A 441 -14.10 -11.09 15.13
N VAL A 442 -13.11 -10.24 14.88
CA VAL A 442 -11.73 -10.48 15.36
C VAL A 442 -11.63 -10.08 16.82
N ASP A 443 -11.32 -11.06 17.67
CA ASP A 443 -11.15 -10.83 19.11
C ASP A 443 -9.99 -9.86 19.38
N ALA A 444 -10.06 -9.13 20.50
CA ALA A 444 -8.92 -8.36 20.97
C ALA A 444 -7.76 -9.31 21.30
N ALA A 445 -6.61 -9.06 20.69
CA ALA A 445 -5.42 -9.88 20.80
C ALA A 445 -4.60 -9.65 22.08
#